data_AF-A0A023FTU9-F1
#
_entry.id   AF-A0A023FTU9-F1
#
_cell.length_a   1.000
_cell.length_b   1.000
_cell.length_c   1.000
_cell.angle_alpha   90.00
_cell.angle_beta   90.00
_cell.angle_gamma   90.00
#
_symmetry.space_group_name_H-M   'P 1'
#
loop_
_entity.id
_entity.type
_entity.pdbx_description
1 polymer ?
#
loop_
_entity_poly.entity_id
_entity_poly.type
_entity_poly.pdbx_seq_one_letter_code
_entity_poly.pdbx_strand_id
1 'polypeptide(L)'
;MPPFLMTTLGLLRYNWYPSQVFVGDTFCYFAGMTFAVVGILGHFSKTMLLFFLPQVFNFLYSVPQLFHLVPCPRHRLPRYCVEDDKMEASTVRFRVSSLGALGRLVLHLYRTLGVVQCKPVHREGSDEVECSNFTLINLVLVWGGKRHEQSLTTVLLAIQVASSVVAFGIRYGLARLFYDF
;
A
#
# COMPACT_ATOMS: atom_id res chain seq x y z
N MET A 1 24.56 1.98 2.10
CA MET A 1 24.42 1.65 3.54
C MET A 1 24.55 0.14 3.75
N PRO A 2 25.76 -0.43 3.67
CA PRO A 2 25.96 -1.88 3.85
C PRO A 2 25.45 -2.43 5.19
N PRO A 3 25.63 -1.76 6.35
CA PRO A 3 25.14 -2.29 7.63
C PRO A 3 23.62 -2.47 7.66
N PHE A 4 22.86 -1.46 7.21
CA PHE A 4 21.40 -1.51 7.16
C PHE A 4 20.90 -2.68 6.30
N LEU A 5 21.53 -2.92 5.15
CA LEU A 5 21.16 -4.03 4.27
C LEU A 5 21.42 -5.38 4.94
N MET A 6 22.60 -5.57 5.54
CA MET A 6 22.97 -6.85 6.15
C MET A 6 22.11 -7.19 7.38
N THR A 7 21.84 -6.20 8.24
CA THR A 7 20.96 -6.42 9.40
C THR A 7 19.52 -6.69 8.98
N THR A 8 19.02 -5.99 7.94
CA THR A 8 17.69 -6.23 7.38
C THR A 8 17.59 -7.62 6.74
N LEU A 9 18.62 -8.09 6.04
CA LEU A 9 18.65 -9.45 5.48
C LEU A 9 18.62 -10.52 6.58
N GLY A 10 19.35 -10.29 7.69
CA GLY A 10 19.29 -11.15 8.87
C GLY A 10 17.89 -11.23 9.47
N LEU A 11 17.21 -10.08 9.61
CA LEU A 11 15.83 -10.01 10.08
C LEU A 11 14.85 -10.67 9.10
N LEU A 12 15.01 -10.41 7.80
CA LEU A 12 14.17 -10.95 6.75
C LEU A 12 14.22 -12.48 6.71
N ARG A 13 15.36 -13.11 7.02
CA ARG A 13 15.46 -14.57 7.11
C ARG A 13 14.44 -15.20 8.06
N TYR A 14 14.16 -14.56 9.20
CA TYR A 14 13.22 -15.05 10.20
C TYR A 14 11.80 -14.46 10.03
N ASN A 15 11.68 -13.34 9.34
CA ASN A 15 10.40 -12.70 9.03
C ASN A 15 9.80 -13.16 7.68
N TRP A 16 10.57 -13.81 6.82
CA TRP A 16 10.06 -14.35 5.56
C TRP A 16 9.02 -15.45 5.82
N TYR A 17 8.06 -15.60 4.91
CA TYR A 17 6.99 -16.58 5.05
C TYR A 17 7.53 -18.02 5.18
N PRO A 18 7.08 -18.82 6.16
CA PRO A 18 6.19 -18.45 7.26
C PRO A 18 6.93 -17.68 8.38
N SER A 19 6.40 -16.51 8.75
CA SER A 19 7.04 -15.57 9.68
C SER A 19 7.20 -16.16 11.09
N GLN A 20 8.43 -16.21 11.60
CA GLN A 20 8.74 -16.63 12.98
C GLN A 20 8.83 -15.44 13.95
N VAL A 21 9.19 -14.27 13.42
CA VAL A 21 9.27 -13.01 14.17
C VAL A 21 8.61 -11.89 13.37
N PHE A 22 8.06 -10.89 14.08
CA PHE A 22 7.54 -9.67 13.47
C PHE A 22 8.49 -8.51 13.69
N VAL A 23 8.62 -7.66 12.67
CA VAL A 23 9.55 -6.51 12.70
C VAL A 23 9.05 -5.36 13.59
N GLY A 24 7.73 -5.19 13.68
CA GLY A 24 7.07 -4.15 14.46
C GLY A 24 7.35 -2.72 13.99
N ASP A 25 6.76 -1.76 14.72
CA ASP A 25 6.94 -0.32 14.43
C ASP A 25 8.40 0.12 14.62
N THR A 26 9.15 -0.56 15.49
CA THR A 26 10.58 -0.31 15.71
C THR A 26 11.38 -0.37 14.41
N PHE A 27 11.19 -1.42 13.60
CA PHE A 27 11.89 -1.53 12.33
C PHE A 27 11.40 -0.48 11.32
N CYS A 28 10.09 -0.21 11.28
CA CYS A 28 9.52 0.79 10.37
C CYS A 28 10.10 2.19 10.64
N TYR A 29 10.20 2.60 11.91
CA TYR A 29 10.83 3.86 12.29
C TYR A 29 12.33 3.86 12.01
N PHE A 30 13.03 2.78 12.33
CA PHE A 30 14.46 2.63 12.05
C PHE A 30 14.77 2.75 10.55
N ALA A 31 14.05 2.01 9.71
CA ALA A 31 14.24 2.03 8.26
C ALA A 31 13.89 3.40 7.68
N GLY A 32 12.74 3.96 8.04
CA GLY A 32 12.32 5.29 7.59
C GLY A 32 13.34 6.37 7.92
N MET A 33 13.82 6.41 9.17
CA MET A 33 14.84 7.39 9.59
C MET A 33 16.18 7.17 8.90
N THR A 34 16.62 5.91 8.73
CA THR A 34 17.85 5.59 8.00
C THR A 34 17.79 6.11 6.57
N PHE A 35 16.68 5.89 5.86
CA PHE A 35 16.50 6.42 4.51
C PHE A 35 16.45 7.96 4.52
N ALA A 36 15.65 8.58 5.40
CA ALA A 36 15.55 10.04 5.48
C ALA A 36 16.92 10.70 5.69
N VAL A 37 17.72 10.21 6.65
CA VAL A 37 19.05 10.74 6.95
C VAL A 37 19.97 10.68 5.74
N VAL A 38 20.07 9.53 5.07
CA VAL A 38 21.00 9.41 3.93
C VAL A 38 20.51 10.18 2.71
N GLY A 39 19.19 10.31 2.51
CA GLY A 39 18.61 11.12 1.45
C GLY A 39 18.85 12.62 1.65
N ILE A 40 18.73 13.10 2.88
CA ILE A 40 18.95 14.51 3.24
C ILE A 40 20.44 14.85 3.18
N LEU A 41 21.29 14.13 3.93
CA LEU A 41 22.72 14.41 4.01
C LEU A 41 23.46 14.13 2.70
N GLY A 42 22.96 13.20 1.89
CA GLY A 42 23.50 12.90 0.58
C GLY A 42 22.98 13.81 -0.54
N HIS A 43 22.07 14.75 -0.25
CA HIS A 43 21.45 15.65 -1.23
C HIS A 43 20.77 14.94 -2.41
N PHE A 44 20.28 13.72 -2.22
CA PHE A 44 19.57 12.95 -3.26
C PHE A 44 18.12 12.58 -2.85
N SER A 45 17.53 13.34 -1.93
CA SER A 45 16.16 13.17 -1.43
C SER A 45 15.12 13.05 -2.56
N LYS A 46 15.22 13.87 -3.62
CA LYS A 46 14.35 13.78 -4.80
C LYS A 46 14.40 12.39 -5.45
N THR A 47 15.60 11.82 -5.62
CA THR A 47 15.73 10.46 -6.18
C THR A 47 15.23 9.41 -5.20
N MET A 48 15.51 9.58 -3.91
CA MET A 48 15.03 8.65 -2.90
C MET A 48 13.49 8.54 -2.92
N LEU A 49 12.79 9.66 -3.07
CA LEU A 49 11.33 9.66 -3.18
C LEU A 49 10.84 8.90 -4.43
N LEU A 50 11.59 8.90 -5.54
CA LEU A 50 11.26 8.07 -6.71
C LEU A 50 11.37 6.57 -6.41
N PHE A 51 12.36 6.15 -5.59
CA PHE A 51 12.42 4.76 -5.13
C PHE A 51 11.29 4.40 -4.15
N PHE A 52 10.68 5.40 -3.52
CA PHE A 52 9.54 5.23 -2.60
C PHE A 52 8.18 5.28 -3.31
N LEU A 53 8.14 5.14 -4.64
CA LEU A 53 6.92 5.29 -5.43
C LEU A 53 5.77 4.39 -4.94
N PRO A 54 5.96 3.08 -4.64
CA PRO A 54 4.87 2.25 -4.12
C PRO A 54 4.38 2.70 -2.73
N GLN A 55 5.28 3.16 -1.86
CA GLN A 55 4.96 3.66 -0.53
C GLN A 55 4.16 4.96 -0.60
N VAL A 56 4.59 5.89 -1.45
CA VAL A 56 3.88 7.16 -1.72
C VAL A 56 2.51 6.88 -2.32
N PHE A 57 2.42 5.98 -3.31
CA PHE A 57 1.14 5.58 -3.89
C PHE A 57 0.21 4.97 -2.85
N ASN A 58 0.69 4.01 -2.05
CA ASN A 58 -0.10 3.41 -0.98
C ASN A 58 -0.59 4.45 0.03
N PHE A 59 0.26 5.41 0.40
CA PHE A 59 -0.09 6.51 1.28
C PHE A 59 -1.21 7.37 0.67
N LEU A 60 -1.04 7.88 -0.54
CA LEU A 60 -2.02 8.72 -1.24
C LEU A 60 -3.35 8.00 -1.45
N TYR A 61 -3.31 6.70 -1.79
CA TYR A 61 -4.51 5.89 -1.90
C TYR A 61 -5.20 5.68 -0.53
N SER A 62 -4.42 5.59 0.55
CA SER A 62 -4.92 5.45 1.92
C SER A 62 -5.43 6.76 2.55
N VAL A 63 -5.08 7.93 2.00
CA VAL A 63 -5.40 9.27 2.54
C VAL A 63 -6.88 9.42 2.94
N PRO A 64 -7.87 9.04 2.10
CA PRO A 64 -9.27 9.22 2.46
C PRO A 64 -9.68 8.46 3.73
N GLN A 65 -9.09 7.30 3.97
CA GLN A 65 -9.28 6.54 5.21
C GLN A 65 -8.47 7.15 6.37
N LEU A 66 -7.22 7.54 6.15
CA LEU A 66 -6.35 8.10 7.19
C LEU A 66 -6.90 9.41 7.80
N PHE A 67 -7.49 10.27 6.97
CA PHE A 67 -8.15 11.50 7.41
C PHE A 67 -9.63 11.29 7.80
N HIS A 68 -10.09 10.04 7.89
CA HIS A 68 -11.45 9.68 8.30
C HIS A 68 -12.56 10.28 7.41
N LEU A 69 -12.25 10.62 6.14
CA LEU A 69 -13.26 11.00 5.14
C LEU A 69 -14.13 9.80 4.74
N VAL A 70 -13.53 8.61 4.80
CA VAL A 70 -14.17 7.30 4.70
C VAL A 70 -13.84 6.52 5.98
N PRO A 71 -14.77 5.73 6.54
CA PRO A 71 -14.51 4.96 7.76
C PRO A 71 -13.23 4.11 7.65
N CYS A 72 -12.33 4.29 8.62
CA CYS A 72 -11.06 3.58 8.68
C CYS A 72 -11.10 2.55 9.80
N PRO A 73 -11.08 1.24 9.50
CA PRO A 73 -10.96 0.22 10.53
C PRO A 73 -9.56 0.24 11.13
N ARG A 74 -9.43 -0.30 12.34
CA ARG A 74 -8.13 -0.41 13.04
C ARG A 74 -7.12 -1.25 12.25
N HIS A 75 -7.58 -2.35 11.65
CA HIS A 75 -6.75 -3.23 10.83
C HIS A 75 -7.25 -3.21 9.38
N ARG A 76 -6.33 -2.92 8.45
CA ARG A 76 -6.59 -2.86 7.00
C ARG A 76 -5.86 -3.94 6.22
N LEU A 77 -5.40 -4.97 6.92
CA LEU A 77 -4.75 -6.15 6.32
C LEU A 77 -5.80 -7.00 5.58
N PRO A 78 -5.41 -7.78 4.56
CA PRO A 78 -6.28 -8.77 3.92
C PRO A 78 -6.88 -9.75 4.92
N ARG A 79 -8.04 -10.33 4.56
CA ARG A 79 -8.67 -11.38 5.34
C ARG A 79 -8.15 -12.74 4.87
N TYR A 80 -7.77 -13.59 5.81
CA TYR A 80 -7.36 -14.96 5.51
C TYR A 80 -8.60 -15.87 5.36
N CYS A 81 -8.70 -16.57 4.22
CA CYS A 81 -9.72 -17.56 3.93
C CYS A 81 -9.15 -18.96 4.20
N VAL A 82 -9.61 -19.58 5.29
CA VAL A 82 -9.15 -20.90 5.75
C VAL A 82 -9.42 -21.99 4.71
N GLU A 83 -10.54 -21.91 4.00
CA GLU A 83 -10.96 -22.90 3.00
C GLU A 83 -10.01 -22.97 1.79
N ASP A 84 -9.49 -21.82 1.36
CA ASP A 84 -8.70 -21.69 0.14
C ASP A 84 -7.18 -21.58 0.40
N ASP A 85 -6.76 -21.46 1.66
CA ASP A 85 -5.42 -21.05 2.10
C ASP A 85 -4.90 -19.79 1.37
N LYS A 86 -5.80 -18.81 1.20
CA LYS A 86 -5.55 -17.58 0.45
C LYS A 86 -6.02 -16.34 1.20
N MET A 87 -5.42 -15.22 0.86
CA MET A 87 -5.81 -13.88 1.27
C MET A 87 -6.85 -13.31 0.32
N GLU A 88 -7.93 -12.77 0.89
CA GLU A 88 -8.98 -12.00 0.22
C GLU A 88 -8.91 -10.53 0.65
N ALA A 89 -9.31 -9.61 -0.23
CA ALA A 89 -9.34 -8.20 0.10
C ALA A 89 -10.28 -7.93 1.28
N SER A 90 -9.81 -7.23 2.31
CA SER A 90 -10.64 -6.85 3.45
C SER A 90 -11.55 -5.69 3.10
N THR A 91 -12.75 -5.70 3.67
CA THR A 91 -13.83 -4.77 3.37
C THR A 91 -14.29 -4.02 4.62
N VAL A 92 -14.90 -2.85 4.40
CA VAL A 92 -15.50 -2.00 5.43
C VAL A 92 -16.93 -1.73 5.03
N ARG A 93 -17.85 -1.91 5.98
CA ARG A 93 -19.28 -1.64 5.80
C ARG A 93 -19.62 -0.28 6.36
N PHE A 94 -20.30 0.55 5.56
CA PHE A 94 -20.76 1.86 6.00
C PHE A 94 -21.94 2.36 5.16
N ARG A 95 -22.66 3.35 5.69
CA ARG A 95 -23.76 4.01 4.97
C ARG A 95 -23.23 5.13 4.10
N VAL A 96 -23.64 5.16 2.83
CA VAL A 96 -23.22 6.23 1.91
C VAL A 96 -23.77 7.59 2.36
N SER A 97 -24.96 7.59 2.97
CA SER A 97 -25.61 8.79 3.50
C SER A 97 -24.88 9.44 4.68
N SER A 98 -24.07 8.68 5.44
CA SER A 98 -23.26 9.24 6.52
C SER A 98 -21.94 9.87 6.05
N LEU A 99 -21.58 9.73 4.77
CA LEU A 99 -20.36 10.33 4.23
C LEU A 99 -20.57 11.79 3.83
N GLY A 100 -19.61 12.63 4.19
CA GLY A 100 -19.51 14.00 3.68
C GLY A 100 -19.41 14.04 2.15
N ALA A 101 -19.63 15.23 1.57
CA ALA A 101 -19.59 15.41 0.11
C ALA A 101 -18.24 14.98 -0.50
N LEU A 102 -17.13 15.30 0.17
CA LEU A 102 -15.78 14.89 -0.26
C LEU A 102 -15.60 13.37 -0.23
N GLY A 103 -16.03 12.70 0.85
CA GLY A 103 -15.97 11.23 0.95
C GLY A 103 -16.77 10.54 -0.15
N ARG A 104 -17.96 11.07 -0.48
CA ARG A 104 -18.78 10.58 -1.59
C ARG A 104 -18.13 10.79 -2.96
N LEU A 105 -17.54 11.97 -3.20
CA LEU A 105 -16.82 12.27 -4.44
C LEU A 105 -15.62 11.33 -4.63
N VAL A 106 -14.80 11.16 -3.58
CA VAL A 106 -13.64 10.26 -3.61
C VAL A 106 -14.08 8.83 -3.87
N LEU A 107 -15.13 8.36 -3.20
CA LEU A 107 -15.66 7.01 -3.41
C LEU A 107 -16.17 6.83 -4.85
N HIS A 108 -16.84 7.84 -5.40
CA HIS A 108 -17.29 7.82 -6.80
C HIS A 108 -16.10 7.73 -7.76
N LEU A 109 -15.07 8.55 -7.58
CA LEU A 109 -13.84 8.51 -8.38
C LEU A 109 -13.12 7.17 -8.28
N TYR A 110 -13.01 6.60 -7.08
CA TYR A 110 -12.35 5.31 -6.88
C TYR A 110 -13.13 4.16 -7.51
N ARG A 111 -14.46 4.26 -7.50
CA ARG A 111 -15.35 3.30 -8.17
C ARG A 111 -15.27 3.42 -9.70
N THR A 112 -15.24 4.64 -10.26
CA THR A 112 -15.11 4.84 -11.72
C THR A 112 -13.75 4.40 -12.25
N LEU A 113 -12.69 4.58 -11.47
CA LEU A 113 -11.34 4.12 -11.79
C LEU A 113 -11.14 2.61 -11.60
N GLY A 114 -12.11 1.89 -11.00
CA GLY A 114 -11.99 0.45 -10.76
C GLY A 114 -10.88 0.06 -9.77
N VAL A 115 -10.43 0.99 -8.93
CA VAL A 115 -9.41 0.74 -7.89
C VAL A 115 -10.00 0.10 -6.63
N VAL A 116 -11.33 0.15 -6.50
CA VAL A 116 -12.05 -0.26 -5.32
C VAL A 116 -13.24 -1.14 -5.70
N GLN A 117 -13.42 -2.23 -4.96
CA GLN A 117 -14.60 -3.09 -5.07
C GLN A 117 -15.60 -2.69 -3.99
N CYS A 118 -16.72 -2.06 -4.38
CA CYS A 118 -17.86 -1.88 -3.47
C CYS A 118 -19.05 -2.76 -3.90
N LYS A 119 -19.57 -3.56 -2.97
CA LYS A 119 -20.77 -4.38 -3.13
C LYS A 119 -21.92 -3.77 -2.30
N PRO A 120 -23.14 -3.61 -2.85
CA PRO A 120 -24.29 -3.21 -2.05
C PRO A 120 -24.66 -4.36 -1.09
N VAL A 121 -24.93 -4.05 0.17
CA VAL A 121 -25.42 -5.04 1.13
C VAL A 121 -26.93 -5.16 0.95
N HIS A 122 -27.40 -6.31 0.45
CA HIS A 122 -28.83 -6.55 0.20
C HIS A 122 -29.63 -6.66 1.52
N ARG A 123 -30.03 -5.51 2.05
CA ARG A 123 -31.17 -5.34 2.95
C ARG A 123 -32.13 -4.36 2.28
N GLU A 124 -33.37 -4.79 2.07
CA GLU A 124 -34.41 -3.93 1.48
C GLU A 124 -34.50 -2.61 2.28
N GLY A 125 -34.09 -1.50 1.64
CA GLY A 125 -34.17 -0.15 2.21
C GLY A 125 -32.91 0.43 2.87
N SER A 126 -31.73 -0.22 2.84
CA SER A 126 -30.50 0.33 3.43
C SER A 126 -29.45 0.79 2.40
N ASP A 127 -29.00 2.04 2.48
CA ASP A 127 -27.86 2.63 1.74
C ASP A 127 -26.48 2.11 2.22
N GLU A 128 -26.42 0.86 2.68
CA GLU A 128 -25.19 0.25 3.20
C GLU A 128 -24.37 -0.37 2.08
N VAL A 129 -23.12 0.08 1.96
CA VAL A 129 -22.15 -0.43 1.00
C VAL A 129 -21.00 -1.11 1.74
N GLU A 130 -20.59 -2.25 1.21
CA GLU A 130 -19.39 -2.96 1.65
C GLU A 130 -18.28 -2.68 0.66
N CYS A 131 -17.23 -1.99 1.10
CA CYS A 131 -16.21 -1.49 0.20
C CYS A 131 -14.80 -1.93 0.62
N SER A 132 -13.95 -2.31 -0.34
CA SER A 132 -12.58 -2.78 -0.07
C SER A 132 -11.71 -1.70 0.60
N ASN A 133 -10.84 -2.10 1.52
CA ASN A 133 -9.91 -1.20 2.19
C ASN A 133 -8.93 -0.53 1.22
N PHE A 134 -8.65 0.76 1.45
CA PHE A 134 -7.80 1.55 0.56
C PHE A 134 -6.32 1.36 0.93
N THR A 135 -5.74 0.28 0.45
CA THR A 135 -4.31 -0.03 0.58
C THR A 135 -3.83 -0.72 -0.68
N LEU A 136 -2.55 -0.56 -1.04
CA LEU A 136 -1.94 -1.23 -2.19
C LEU A 136 -2.05 -2.75 -2.09
N ILE A 137 -1.98 -3.32 -0.88
CA ILE A 137 -2.13 -4.77 -0.66
C ILE A 137 -3.52 -5.24 -1.10
N ASN A 138 -4.58 -4.55 -0.65
CA ASN A 138 -5.95 -4.87 -1.06
C ASN A 138 -6.19 -4.57 -2.54
N LEU A 139 -5.56 -3.53 -3.12
CA LEU A 139 -5.65 -3.24 -4.54
C LEU A 139 -5.11 -4.40 -5.40
N VAL A 140 -3.98 -4.97 -5.03
CA VAL A 140 -3.41 -6.15 -5.71
C VAL A 140 -4.36 -7.34 -5.64
N LEU A 141 -5.12 -7.51 -4.55
CA LEU A 141 -6.13 -8.57 -4.43
C LEU A 141 -7.43 -8.26 -5.20
N VAL A 142 -7.83 -6.99 -5.28
CA VAL A 142 -8.99 -6.55 -6.06
C VAL A 142 -8.77 -6.81 -7.55
N TRP A 143 -7.56 -6.52 -8.06
CA TRP A 143 -7.22 -6.77 -9.46
C TRP A 143 -6.75 -8.20 -9.74
N GLY A 144 -6.02 -8.79 -8.81
CA GLY A 144 -5.34 -10.08 -8.99
C GLY A 144 -6.06 -11.29 -8.39
N GLY A 145 -7.22 -11.09 -7.77
CA GLY A 145 -8.01 -12.12 -7.08
C GLY A 145 -7.40 -12.60 -5.76
N LYS A 146 -8.01 -13.65 -5.18
CA LYS A 146 -7.51 -14.32 -3.97
C LYS A 146 -6.12 -14.91 -4.23
N ARG A 147 -5.15 -14.63 -3.37
CA ARG A 147 -3.77 -15.12 -3.49
C ARG A 147 -3.20 -15.58 -2.17
N HIS A 148 -2.32 -16.57 -2.21
CA HIS A 148 -1.60 -17.02 -1.03
C HIS A 148 -0.66 -15.90 -0.51
N GLU A 149 -0.43 -15.84 0.80
CA GLU A 149 0.30 -14.76 1.47
C GLU A 149 1.71 -14.55 0.91
N GLN A 150 2.48 -15.64 0.74
CA GLN A 150 3.83 -15.57 0.17
C GLN A 150 3.82 -15.00 -1.26
N SER A 151 2.84 -15.39 -2.07
CA SER A 151 2.71 -14.92 -3.45
C SER A 151 2.36 -13.42 -3.47
N LEU A 152 1.44 -12.99 -2.59
CA LEU A 152 1.06 -11.58 -2.46
C LEU A 152 2.27 -10.72 -2.07
N THR A 153 3.06 -11.15 -1.07
CA THR A 153 4.29 -10.46 -0.66
C THR A 153 5.31 -10.40 -1.80
N THR A 154 5.47 -11.49 -2.55
CA THR A 154 6.39 -11.54 -3.70
C THR A 154 5.97 -10.58 -4.81
N VAL A 155 4.66 -10.45 -5.07
CA VAL A 155 4.12 -9.48 -6.05
C VAL A 155 4.40 -8.04 -5.61
N LEU A 156 4.22 -7.72 -4.33
CA LEU A 156 4.52 -6.39 -3.80
C LEU A 156 6.02 -6.05 -3.92
N LEU A 157 6.91 -7.02 -3.66
CA LEU A 157 8.34 -6.86 -3.88
C LEU A 157 8.68 -6.68 -5.37
N ALA A 158 8.01 -7.41 -6.26
CA ALA A 158 8.18 -7.24 -7.70
C ALA A 158 7.74 -5.84 -8.15
N ILE A 159 6.63 -5.30 -7.63
CA ILE A 159 6.20 -3.91 -7.86
C ILE A 159 7.27 -2.92 -7.38
N GLN A 160 7.87 -3.16 -6.23
CA GLN A 160 8.96 -2.32 -5.69
C GLN A 160 10.20 -2.34 -6.58
N VAL A 161 10.63 -3.52 -7.04
CA VAL A 161 11.75 -3.66 -7.97
C VAL A 161 11.44 -2.97 -9.30
N ALA A 162 10.26 -3.19 -9.88
CA ALA A 162 9.85 -2.55 -11.12
C ALA A 162 9.82 -1.01 -11.00
N SER A 163 9.28 -0.49 -9.89
CA SER A 163 9.28 0.94 -9.60
C SER A 163 10.69 1.51 -9.45
N SER A 164 11.64 0.72 -8.92
CA SER A 164 13.04 1.12 -8.81
C SER A 164 13.74 1.14 -10.17
N VAL A 165 13.42 0.19 -11.06
CA VAL A 165 13.88 0.21 -12.47
C VAL A 165 13.36 1.45 -13.19
N VAL A 166 12.08 1.80 -13.01
CA VAL A 166 11.51 3.05 -13.56
C VAL A 166 12.21 4.28 -13.00
N ALA A 167 12.46 4.32 -11.69
CA ALA A 167 13.19 5.42 -11.05
C ALA A 167 14.60 5.59 -11.63
N PHE A 168 15.31 4.48 -11.88
CA PHE A 168 16.61 4.51 -12.56
C PHE A 168 16.49 4.98 -14.01
N GLY A 169 15.47 4.52 -14.75
CA GLY A 169 15.20 4.98 -16.12
C GLY A 169 14.95 6.48 -16.19
N ILE A 170 14.18 7.03 -15.25
CA ILE A 170 13.94 8.48 -15.14
C ILE A 170 15.26 9.19 -14.80
N ARG A 171 16.00 8.70 -13.80
CA ARG A 171 17.24 9.35 -13.34
C ARG A 171 18.34 9.37 -14.39
N TYR A 172 18.51 8.30 -15.16
CA TYR A 172 19.63 8.17 -16.12
C TYR A 172 19.24 8.45 -17.57
N GLY A 173 17.97 8.23 -17.95
CA GLY A 173 17.47 8.46 -19.31
C GLY A 173 16.73 9.78 -19.50
N LEU A 174 16.06 10.30 -18.46
CA LEU A 174 15.24 11.52 -18.51
C LEU A 174 15.76 12.62 -17.56
N ALA A 175 17.04 12.53 -17.15
CA ALA A 175 17.66 13.44 -16.20
C ALA A 175 17.43 14.92 -16.55
N ARG A 176 17.54 15.25 -17.85
CA ARG A 176 17.36 16.61 -18.38
C ARG A 176 15.93 17.16 -18.24
N LEU A 177 14.91 16.32 -18.09
CA LEU A 177 13.52 16.79 -17.97
C LEU A 177 13.12 17.03 -16.49
N PHE A 178 13.72 16.30 -15.56
CA PHE A 178 13.32 16.29 -14.14
C PHE A 178 14.27 17.05 -13.19
N TYR A 179 15.52 17.26 -13.58
CA TYR A 179 16.53 17.87 -12.70
C TYR A 179 17.02 19.26 -13.17
N ASP A 180 16.66 19.71 -14.38
CA ASP A 180 17.05 21.02 -14.94
C ASP A 180 16.01 22.15 -14.68
N PHE A 181 15.13 22.00 -13.68
CA PHE A 181 14.22 23.06 -13.19
C PHE A 181 14.46 23.35 -11.70
#